data_AF-A0A967F552-F1
#
_entry.id   AF-A0A967F552-F1
#
_cell.length_a   1.000
_cell.length_b   1.000
_cell.length_c   1.000
_cell.angle_alpha   90.00
_cell.angle_beta   90.00
_cell.angle_gamma   90.00
#
_symmetry.space_group_name_H-M   'P 1'
#
loop_
_entity.id
_entity.type
_entity.pdbx_description
1 polymer ?
#
loop_
_entity_poly.entity_id
_entity_poly.type
_entity_poly.pdbx_seq_one_letter_code
_entity_poly.pdbx_strand_id
1 'polypeptide(L)' 'MSTRVAVVTDSVASIPVELMEKLKIHFIPYYIHRGTETLRDMV' A
#
# COMPACT_ATOMS: atom_id res chain seq x y z
N MET A 1 8.01 22.78 -17.89
CA MET A 1 7.13 21.61 -17.72
C MET A 1 7.07 21.28 -16.25
N SER A 2 5.88 21.06 -15.68
CA SER A 2 5.75 20.54 -14.31
C SER A 2 5.69 19.02 -14.38
N THR A 3 6.58 18.34 -13.65
CA THR A 3 6.62 16.87 -13.57
C THR A 3 5.49 16.39 -12.67
N ARG A 4 4.78 15.32 -13.05
CA ARG A 4 3.79 14.70 -12.17
C ARG A 4 4.51 13.88 -11.09
N VAL A 5 4.33 14.26 -9.83
CA VAL A 5 4.87 13.57 -8.64
C VAL A 5 3.73 12.84 -7.93
N ALA A 6 4.02 11.65 -7.39
CA ALA A 6 3.07 10.84 -6.64
C ALA A 6 3.70 10.32 -5.34
N VAL A 7 2.86 10.00 -4.36
CA VAL A 7 3.27 9.35 -3.10
C VAL A 7 2.97 7.87 -3.19
N VAL A 8 3.97 7.05 -2.90
CA VAL A 8 3.84 5.58 -2.86
C VAL A 8 4.36 5.07 -1.52
N THR A 9 3.66 4.09 -0.94
CA THR A 9 4.05 3.38 0.28
C THR A 9 3.72 1.90 0.14
N ASP A 10 4.11 1.09 1.13
CA ASP A 10 3.71 -0.30 1.26
C ASP A 10 2.69 -0.52 2.39
N SER A 11 2.30 -1.78 2.60
CA SER A 11 1.32 -2.17 3.62
C SER A 11 1.85 -2.22 5.05
N VAL A 12 3.14 -1.98 5.29
CA VAL A 12 3.69 -1.89 6.66
C VAL A 12 3.25 -0.59 7.34
N ALA A 13 3.04 0.47 6.55
CA ALA A 13 2.56 1.74 7.07
C ALA A 13 1.12 1.62 7.59
N SER A 14 0.92 1.80 8.91
CA SER A 14 -0.40 1.82 9.53
C SER A 14 -1.08 3.17 9.27
N ILE A 15 -1.85 3.25 8.18
CA ILE A 15 -2.54 4.46 7.73
C ILE A 15 -4.05 4.17 7.62
N PRO A 16 -4.93 5.03 8.18
CA PRO A 16 -6.37 4.95 7.95
C PRO A 16 -6.72 4.98 6.45
N VAL A 17 -7.63 4.11 6.02
CA VAL A 17 -8.02 3.96 4.59
C VAL A 17 -8.56 5.28 4.03
N GLU A 18 -9.31 6.02 4.82
CA GLU A 18 -9.91 7.29 4.41
C GLU A 18 -8.83 8.34 4.08
N LEU A 19 -7.67 8.28 4.74
CA LEU A 19 -6.54 9.17 4.46
C LEU A 19 -5.80 8.77 3.19
N MET A 20 -5.60 7.47 2.96
CA MET A 20 -4.97 6.98 1.73
C MET A 20 -5.77 7.38 0.49
N GLU A 21 -7.09 7.26 0.55
CA GLU A 21 -8.00 7.66 -0.52
C GLU A 21 -8.00 9.18 -0.74
N LYS A 22 -8.19 9.95 0.34
CA LYS A 22 -8.26 11.42 0.26
C LYS A 22 -6.97 12.05 -0.29
N LEU A 23 -5.82 11.48 0.07
CA LEU A 23 -4.50 12.00 -0.32
C LEU A 23 -3.95 11.34 -1.60
N LYS A 24 -4.66 10.38 -2.19
CA LYS A 24 -4.24 9.63 -3.39
C LYS A 24 -2.88 8.95 -3.20
N ILE A 25 -2.69 8.32 -2.03
CA ILE A 25 -1.49 7.54 -1.73
C ILE A 25 -1.59 6.20 -2.45
N HIS A 26 -0.62 5.89 -3.30
CA HIS A 26 -0.52 4.56 -3.91
C HIS A 26 0.07 3.60 -2.88
N PHE A 27 -0.61 2.50 -2.58
CA PHE A 27 -0.08 1.48 -1.67
C PHE A 27 0.21 0.18 -2.42
N ILE A 28 1.31 -0.48 -2.06
CA ILE A 28 1.72 -1.76 -2.63
C ILE A 28 1.77 -2.81 -1.52
N PRO A 29 0.82 -3.76 -1.48
CA PRO A 29 0.77 -4.74 -0.41
C PRO A 29 1.87 -5.80 -0.57
N TYR A 30 2.40 -6.23 0.57
CA TYR A 30 3.34 -7.33 0.61
C TYR A 30 2.64 -8.68 0.51
N TYR A 31 3.42 -9.70 0.18
CA TYR A 31 3.00 -11.08 0.29
C TYR A 31 3.70 -11.74 1.48
N ILE A 32 2.96 -12.56 2.22
CA ILE A 32 3.43 -13.25 3.41
C ILE A 32 3.42 -14.75 3.12
N HIS A 33 4.57 -15.40 3.26
CA HIS A 33 4.66 -16.84 3.21
C HIS A 33 4.29 -17.44 4.57
N ARG A 34 3.24 -18.27 4.61
CA ARG A 34 2.77 -18.97 5.80
C ARG A 34 2.70 -20.47 5.54
N GLY A 35 3.77 -21.18 5.90
CA GLY A 35 3.89 -22.61 5.58
C GLY A 35 3.89 -22.83 4.07
N THR A 36 2.88 -23.51 3.56
CA THR A 36 2.68 -23.75 2.12
C THR A 36 1.78 -22.72 1.43
N GLU A 37 1.29 -21.73 2.19
CA GLU A 37 0.39 -20.69 1.68
C GLU A 37 1.14 -19.39 1.38
N THR A 38 0.64 -18.64 0.42
CA THR A 38 1.04 -17.24 0.19
C THR A 38 -0.19 -16.36 0.41
N LEU A 39 -0.11 -15.50 1.43
CA LEU A 39 -1.14 -14.51 1.77
C LEU A 39 -0.74 -13.16 1.18
N ARG A 40 -1.72 -12.30 0.95
CA ARG A 40 -1.49 -10.90 0.56
C ARG A 40 -1.94 -10.02 1.72
N ASP A 41 -1.10 -9.09 2.13
CA ASP A 41 -1.42 -8.15 3.19
C ASP A 41 -2.58 -7.22 2.77
N MET A 42 -3.40 -6.80 3.74
CA MET A 42 -4.62 -6.01 3.55
C MET A 42 -5.74 -6.70 2.72
N VAL A 43 -5.81 -8.04 2.74
CA VAL A 43 -6.86 -8.87 2.09
C VAL A 43 -7.57 -9.76 3.09
#